data_AF-A0A023FCP7-F1
#
_entry.id   AF-A0A023FCP7-F1
#
_cell.length_a   1.000
_cell.length_b   1.000
_cell.length_c   1.000
_cell.angle_alpha   90.00
_cell.angle_beta   90.00
_cell.angle_gamma   90.00
#
_symmetry.space_group_name_H-M   'P 1'
#
loop_
_entity.id
_entity.type
_entity.pdbx_description
1 polymer ?
#
loop_
_entity_poly.entity_id
_entity_poly.type
_entity_poly.pdbx_seq_one_letter_code
_entity_poly.pdbx_strand_id
1 'polypeptide(L)'
;MRAAVSFLAIFLASAVLYCDGRWTRPGDCYHGRSHLSDGDTKNAGSPCEKVKCTYGKIETIANCTHPTPMKGERQWGILRPKYPPFPTCCPY
;
A
#
# COMPACT_ATOMS: atom_id res chain seq x y z
N MET A 1 22.30 39.18 -11.25
CA MET A 1 21.59 37.98 -11.77
C MET A 1 22.23 36.65 -11.37
N ARG A 2 23.56 36.55 -11.18
CA ARG A 2 24.23 35.26 -10.81
C ARG A 2 23.82 34.66 -9.45
N ALA A 3 23.46 35.50 -8.47
CA ALA A 3 23.07 35.02 -7.13
C ALA A 3 21.74 34.24 -7.10
N ALA A 4 20.82 34.49 -8.04
CA ALA A 4 19.54 33.77 -8.07
C ALA A 4 19.70 32.29 -8.49
N VAL A 5 20.71 32.01 -9.32
CA VAL A 5 20.96 30.66 -9.85
C VAL A 5 21.52 29.73 -8.78
N SER A 6 22.33 30.25 -7.85
CA SER A 6 22.90 29.46 -6.76
C SER A 6 21.85 28.98 -5.76
N PHE A 7 20.82 29.78 -5.45
CA PHE A 7 19.76 29.35 -4.54
C PHE A 7 18.84 28.29 -5.15
N LEU A 8 18.61 28.34 -6.47
CA LEU A 8 17.86 27.32 -7.19
C LEU A 8 18.52 25.94 -7.14
N ALA A 9 19.85 25.89 -7.26
CA ALA A 9 20.59 24.62 -7.21
C ALA A 9 20.49 23.94 -5.84
N ILE A 10 20.52 24.71 -4.75
CA ILE A 10 20.40 24.20 -3.38
C ILE A 10 18.98 23.64 -3.13
N PHE A 11 17.95 24.35 -3.61
CA PHE A 11 16.56 23.89 -3.50
C PHE A 11 16.27 22.61 -4.30
N LEU A 12 16.86 22.48 -5.49
CA LEU A 12 16.72 21.26 -6.28
C LEU A 12 17.42 20.07 -5.61
N ALA A 13 18.60 20.28 -5.02
CA ALA A 13 19.33 19.23 -4.31
C ALA A 13 18.57 18.72 -3.08
N SER A 14 17.96 19.63 -2.29
CA SER A 14 17.16 19.23 -1.12
C SER A 14 15.84 18.55 -1.51
N ALA A 15 15.23 18.95 -2.62
CA ALA A 15 14.03 18.30 -3.14
C ALA A 15 14.29 16.85 -3.59
N VAL A 16 15.43 16.59 -4.26
CA VAL A 16 15.81 15.23 -4.65
C VAL A 16 16.07 14.36 -3.42
N LEU A 17 16.77 14.88 -2.39
CA LEU A 17 16.96 14.16 -1.13
C LEU A 17 15.64 13.86 -0.42
N TYR A 18 14.68 14.77 -0.47
CA TYR A 18 13.37 14.59 0.16
C TYR A 18 12.51 13.54 -0.58
N CYS A 19 12.63 13.44 -1.90
CA CYS A 19 11.97 12.40 -2.68
C CYS A 19 12.62 11.02 -2.50
N ASP A 20 13.93 10.96 -2.32
CA ASP A 20 14.69 9.71 -2.13
C ASP A 20 14.53 9.12 -0.72
N GLY A 21 14.24 9.97 0.28
CA GLY A 21 14.01 9.59 1.68
C GLY A 21 12.79 8.70 1.94
N ARG A 22 12.11 8.19 0.92
CA ARG A 22 11.09 7.13 1.05
C ARG A 22 11.79 5.77 1.23
N TRP A 23 12.61 5.68 2.27
CA TRP A 23 13.34 4.48 2.68
C TRP A 23 12.32 3.45 3.19
N THR A 24 11.93 2.50 2.36
CA THR A 24 11.40 1.22 2.87
C THR A 24 12.49 0.53 3.65
N ARG A 25 12.16 -0.03 4.82
CA ARG A 25 13.14 -0.87 5.51
C ARG A 25 13.39 -2.10 4.63
N PRO A 26 14.63 -2.58 4.56
CA PRO A 26 14.92 -3.82 3.84
C PRO A 26 14.09 -4.95 4.44
N GLY A 27 13.26 -5.59 3.61
CA GLY A 27 12.36 -6.67 4.03
C GLY A 27 10.88 -6.29 4.13
N ASP A 28 10.52 -5.01 4.03
CA ASP A 28 9.13 -4.57 4.02
C ASP A 28 8.43 -4.94 2.71
N CYS A 29 7.12 -5.18 2.76
CA CYS A 29 6.29 -5.56 1.63
C CYS A 29 5.24 -4.50 1.29
N TYR A 30 4.90 -4.41 0.00
CA TYR A 30 3.81 -3.56 -0.47
C TYR A 30 2.66 -4.37 -1.05
N HIS A 31 1.55 -4.44 -0.30
CA HIS A 31 0.32 -5.04 -0.78
C HIS A 31 -0.66 -3.95 -1.23
N GLY A 32 -0.74 -3.71 -2.54
CA GLY A 32 -1.54 -2.64 -3.14
C GLY A 32 -1.06 -1.25 -2.73
N ARG A 33 -1.87 -0.51 -1.96
CA ARG A 33 -1.50 0.82 -1.40
C ARG A 33 -0.99 0.76 0.04
N SER A 34 -0.81 -0.43 0.59
CA SER A 34 -0.47 -0.61 2.00
C SER A 34 0.93 -1.14 2.18
N HIS A 35 1.65 -0.46 3.07
CA HIS A 35 2.95 -0.87 3.57
C HIS A 35 2.77 -1.91 4.68
N LEU A 36 3.58 -2.96 4.65
CA LEU A 36 3.60 -4.01 5.65
C LEU A 36 5.04 -4.29 6.06
N SER A 37 5.32 -4.25 7.36
CA SER A 37 6.68 -4.53 7.84
C SER A 37 6.98 -6.02 7.74
N ASP A 38 8.26 -6.38 7.68
CA ASP A 38 8.65 -7.79 7.71
C ASP A 38 8.09 -8.52 8.94
N GLY A 39 7.49 -9.70 8.73
CA GLY A 39 6.81 -10.50 9.74
C GLY A 39 5.36 -10.11 10.02
N ASP A 40 4.90 -8.94 9.58
CA ASP A 40 3.53 -8.48 9.81
C ASP A 40 2.52 -9.25 8.97
N THR A 41 1.32 -9.39 9.52
CA THR A 41 0.16 -9.95 8.81
C THR A 41 -0.92 -8.90 8.63
N LYS A 42 -1.61 -8.95 7.51
CA LYS A 42 -2.71 -8.05 7.18
C LYS A 42 -3.88 -8.78 6.58
N ASN A 43 -5.06 -8.35 7.01
CA ASN A 43 -6.31 -8.73 6.39
C ASN A 43 -6.62 -7.73 5.26
N ALA A 44 -6.42 -8.17 4.01
CA ALA A 44 -6.81 -7.43 2.82
C ALA A 44 -8.30 -7.68 2.53
N GLY A 45 -9.01 -6.61 2.14
CA GLY A 45 -10.39 -6.73 1.68
C GLY A 45 -10.50 -6.91 0.17
N SER A 46 -9.48 -6.50 -0.59
CA SER A 46 -9.41 -6.68 -2.04
C SER A 46 -7.98 -6.86 -2.53
N PRO A 47 -7.62 -8.06 -2.98
CA PRO A 47 -8.39 -9.32 -2.84
C PRO A 47 -8.73 -9.66 -1.38
N CYS A 48 -9.82 -10.40 -1.15
CA CYS A 48 -10.24 -10.80 0.21
C CYS A 48 -9.37 -11.95 0.71
N GLU A 49 -8.24 -11.60 1.30
CA GLU A 49 -7.23 -12.56 1.75
C GLU A 49 -6.47 -12.03 2.97
N LYS A 50 -5.92 -12.95 3.74
CA LYS A 50 -4.95 -12.67 4.79
C LYS A 50 -3.56 -12.88 4.22
N VAL A 51 -2.78 -11.81 4.17
CA VAL A 51 -1.41 -11.80 3.68
C VAL A 51 -0.42 -11.63 4.83
N LYS A 52 0.77 -12.20 4.67
CA LYS A 52 1.93 -11.99 5.53
C LYS A 52 3.07 -11.42 4.71
N CYS A 53 3.81 -10.50 5.28
CA CYS A 53 5.09 -10.10 4.73
C CYS A 53 6.20 -10.98 5.34
N THR A 54 7.01 -11.59 4.48
CA THR A 54 8.15 -12.41 4.86
C THR A 54 9.32 -12.08 3.93
N TYR A 55 10.37 -11.45 4.46
CA TYR A 55 11.59 -11.05 3.74
C TYR A 55 11.33 -10.32 2.41
N GLY A 56 10.43 -9.33 2.40
CA GLY A 56 10.07 -8.57 1.20
C GLY A 56 9.17 -9.31 0.21
N LYS A 57 8.70 -10.51 0.57
CA LYS A 57 7.71 -11.29 -0.20
C LYS A 57 6.38 -11.34 0.52
N ILE A 58 5.31 -11.21 -0.26
CA ILE A 58 3.94 -11.33 0.25
C ILE A 58 3.51 -12.79 0.12
N GLU A 59 3.12 -13.38 1.23
CA GLU A 59 2.59 -14.74 1.32
C GLU A 59 1.11 -14.69 1.70
N THR A 60 0.24 -15.26 0.88
CA THR A 60 -1.17 -15.44 1.22
C THR A 60 -1.30 -16.59 2.21
N ILE A 61 -1.66 -16.28 3.46
CA ILE A 61 -1.89 -17.29 4.52
C ILE A 61 -3.27 -17.91 4.38
N ALA A 62 -4.27 -17.10 4.03
CA ALA A 62 -5.64 -17.56 3.89
C ALA A 62 -6.37 -16.73 2.85
N ASN A 63 -7.22 -17.37 2.06
CA ASN A 63 -8.12 -16.71 1.12
C ASN A 63 -9.53 -17.31 1.27
N CYS A 64 -10.54 -16.64 0.73
CA CYS A 64 -11.86 -17.24 0.61
C CYS A 64 -11.85 -18.24 -0.54
N THR A 65 -12.36 -19.46 -0.33
CA THR A 65 -12.46 -20.52 -1.36
C THR A 65 -13.32 -20.08 -2.55
N HIS A 66 -14.29 -19.22 -2.30
CA HIS A 66 -15.14 -18.58 -3.31
C HIS A 66 -14.95 -17.05 -3.23
N PRO A 67 -14.42 -16.38 -4.28
CA PRO A 67 -14.34 -14.93 -4.30
C PRO A 67 -15.76 -14.35 -4.36
N THR A 68 -16.12 -13.47 -3.42
CA THR A 68 -17.36 -12.69 -3.51
C THR A 68 -17.29 -11.76 -4.73
N PRO A 69 -18.38 -11.64 -5.52
CA PRO A 69 -18.45 -10.62 -6.55
C PRO A 69 -18.34 -9.23 -5.90
N MET A 70 -17.55 -8.36 -6.52
CA MET A 70 -17.26 -7.00 -6.06
C MET A 70 -18.55 -6.24 -5.71
N LYS A 71 -18.83 -6.00 -4.42
CA LYS A 71 -19.92 -5.11 -4.01
C LYS A 71 -19.36 -3.69 -3.90
N GLY A 72 -19.51 -2.91 -4.96
CA GLY A 72 -19.07 -1.51 -4.97
C GLY A 72 -19.92 -0.65 -4.05
N GLU A 73 -19.29 0.06 -3.12
CA GLU A 73 -19.94 1.05 -2.26
C GLU A 73 -19.72 2.46 -2.84
N ARG A 74 -20.77 3.29 -2.89
CA ARG A 74 -20.69 4.67 -3.40
C ARG A 74 -20.27 5.60 -2.27
N GLN A 75 -19.09 6.22 -2.39
CA GLN A 75 -18.66 7.27 -1.48
C GLN A 75 -18.41 8.54 -2.30
N TRP A 76 -19.15 9.61 -2.04
CA TRP A 76 -19.05 10.91 -2.75
C TRP A 76 -19.40 10.85 -4.26
N GLY A 77 -20.34 10.00 -4.67
CA GLY A 77 -20.70 9.83 -6.09
C GLY A 77 -19.66 9.07 -6.92
N ILE A 78 -18.54 8.67 -6.30
CA ILE A 78 -17.49 7.84 -6.88
C ILE A 78 -17.63 6.45 -6.26
N LEU A 79 -17.77 5.40 -7.07
CA LEU A 79 -17.64 4.03 -6.57
C LEU A 79 -16.19 3.84 -6.10
N ARG A 80 -15.95 3.91 -4.79
CA ARG A 80 -14.69 3.43 -4.21
C ARG A 80 -14.98 2.09 -3.57
N PRO A 81 -14.46 0.98 -4.11
CA PRO A 81 -14.60 -0.32 -3.47
C PRO A 81 -13.94 -0.27 -2.08
N LYS A 82 -14.73 -0.10 -1.02
CA LYS A 82 -14.25 -0.22 0.35
C LYS A 82 -14.68 -1.59 0.84
N TYR A 83 -13.79 -2.55 0.69
CA TYR A 83 -14.04 -3.90 1.15
C TYR A 83 -13.80 -4.00 2.65
N PRO A 84 -14.67 -4.68 3.40
CA PRO A 84 -14.35 -5.04 4.77
C PRO A 84 -13.10 -5.95 4.78
N PRO A 85 -12.29 -5.93 5.85
CA PRO A 85 -11.10 -6.78 5.92
C PRO A 85 -11.49 -8.27 6.01
N PHE A 86 -10.59 -9.16 5.58
CA PHE A 86 -10.70 -10.58 5.87
C PHE A 86 -10.86 -10.84 7.38
N PRO A 87 -11.68 -11.80 7.83
CA PRO A 87 -12.54 -12.71 7.05
C PRO A 87 -13.92 -12.15 6.70
N THR A 88 -14.24 -10.92 7.11
CA THR A 88 -15.57 -10.32 6.98
C THR A 88 -16.01 -10.08 5.52
N CYS A 89 -15.07 -10.08 4.58
CA CYS A 89 -15.35 -10.06 3.14
C CYS A 89 -15.58 -11.44 2.50
N CYS A 90 -15.41 -12.54 3.24
CA CYS A 90 -15.70 -13.88 2.71
C CYS A 90 -17.21 -14.15 2.66
N PRO A 91 -17.69 -14.83 1.60
CA PRO A 91 -19.05 -15.36 1.59
C PRO A 91 -19.13 -16.54 2.58
N TYR A 92 -20.24 -16.65 3.31
CA TYR A 92 -20.57 -17.83 4.11
C TYR A 92 -20.99 -19.00 3.21
#